data_AF-A0A7C6S609-F1
#
_entry.id   AF-A0A7C6S609-F1
#
_cell.length_a   1.000
_cell.length_b   1.000
_cell.length_c   1.000
_cell.angle_alpha   90.00
_cell.angle_beta   90.00
_cell.angle_gamma   90.00
#
_symmetry.space_group_name_H-M   'P 1'
#
loop_
_entity.id
_entity.type
_entity.pdbx_description
1 polymer ?
#
loop_
_entity_poly.entity_id
_entity_poly.type
_entity_poly.pdbx_seq_one_letter_code
_entity_poly.pdbx_strand_id
1 'polypeptide(L)'
;MKKIKLLIDTDMGADIDDALAISLAAISDNVEIVGITTVFKNTNERARLVKKLLSYAQIDVPVYAGVKDAINRELDGVSRCMMYEKDLDDPKYAPINDFEKSNGTLGIQFIIDSAQKYGQDLTILAIGPLSNIARAIQKAPQVMRKIGKIVLMGGAYFAPRPEWN
;
A
#
# COMPACT_ATOMS: atom_id res chain seq x y z
N MET A 1 8.31 24.14 6.32
CA MET A 1 6.90 23.81 5.98
C MET A 1 6.51 22.54 6.73
N LYS A 2 5.23 22.35 7.08
CA LYS A 2 4.76 21.11 7.71
C LYS A 2 4.86 19.96 6.71
N LYS A 3 5.55 18.87 7.05
CA LYS A 3 5.66 17.68 6.18
C LYS A 3 4.31 16.98 6.04
N ILE A 4 4.03 16.46 4.85
CA ILE A 4 2.83 15.66 4.55
C ILE A 4 3.00 14.29 5.21
N LYS A 5 2.02 13.85 6.01
CA LYS A 5 1.98 12.47 6.53
C LYS A 5 1.44 11.57 5.42
N LEU A 6 2.30 10.75 4.83
CA LEU A 6 1.98 9.96 3.64
C LEU A 6 1.85 8.48 4.00
N LEU A 7 0.65 7.92 3.82
CA LEU A 7 0.44 6.48 3.78
C LEU A 7 0.37 6.05 2.32
N ILE A 8 1.18 5.07 1.92
CA ILE A 8 1.23 4.58 0.55
C ILE A 8 0.51 3.23 0.47
N ASP A 9 -0.44 3.09 -0.46
CA ASP A 9 -1.12 1.83 -0.78
C ASP A 9 -0.72 1.43 -2.21
N THR A 10 -0.02 0.31 -2.36
CA THR A 10 0.77 -0.03 -3.56
C THR A 10 0.63 -1.50 -3.96
N ASP A 11 0.72 -1.79 -5.25
CA ASP A 11 0.94 -3.14 -5.76
C ASP A 11 2.32 -3.26 -6.44
N MET A 12 3.35 -2.70 -5.80
CA MET A 12 4.75 -2.82 -6.23
C MET A 12 5.13 -4.28 -6.52
N GLY A 13 5.89 -4.48 -7.61
CA GLY A 13 6.34 -5.80 -8.04
C GLY A 13 5.57 -6.39 -9.23
N ALA A 14 4.57 -5.65 -9.75
CA ALA A 14 4.05 -5.86 -11.10
C ALA A 14 4.89 -5.04 -12.08
N ASP A 15 4.89 -3.72 -11.92
CA ASP A 15 5.73 -2.79 -12.66
C ASP A 15 6.69 -2.00 -11.72
N ILE A 16 7.68 -1.33 -12.32
CA ILE A 16 8.81 -0.71 -11.59
C ILE A 16 8.46 0.68 -11.02
N ASP A 17 7.40 1.29 -11.49
CA ASP A 17 7.01 2.67 -11.19
C ASP A 17 6.62 2.89 -9.73
N ASP A 18 5.96 1.94 -9.06
CA ASP A 18 5.71 2.00 -7.62
C ASP A 18 7.01 2.10 -6.81
N ALA A 19 8.04 1.37 -7.20
CA ALA A 19 9.34 1.43 -6.54
C ALA A 19 9.98 2.82 -6.70
N LEU A 20 9.83 3.43 -7.88
CA LEU A 20 10.29 4.80 -8.13
C LEU A 20 9.47 5.83 -7.34
N ALA A 21 8.15 5.67 -7.25
CA ALA A 21 7.27 6.55 -6.48
C ALA A 21 7.60 6.51 -4.98
N ILE A 22 7.81 5.31 -4.41
CA ILE A 22 8.23 5.12 -3.02
C ILE A 22 9.62 5.73 -2.80
N SER A 23 10.56 5.51 -3.73
CA SER A 23 11.92 6.07 -3.63
C SER A 23 11.92 7.60 -3.69
N LEU A 24 11.08 8.20 -4.54
CA LEU A 24 10.90 9.65 -4.61
C LEU A 24 10.31 10.21 -3.30
N ALA A 25 9.32 9.53 -2.73
CA ALA A 25 8.76 9.90 -1.43
C ALA A 25 9.81 9.79 -0.31
N ALA A 26 10.67 8.77 -0.35
CA ALA A 26 11.71 8.52 0.63
C ALA A 26 12.79 9.63 0.69
N ILE A 27 13.12 10.24 -0.46
CA ILE A 27 14.13 11.32 -0.53
C ILE A 27 13.53 12.72 -0.44
N SER A 28 12.20 12.84 -0.34
CA SER A 28 11.52 14.13 -0.34
C SER A 28 11.46 14.76 1.04
N ASP A 29 12.03 15.95 1.21
CA ASP A 29 11.94 16.71 2.46
C ASP A 29 10.53 17.21 2.79
N ASN A 30 9.60 17.16 1.84
CA ASN A 30 8.21 17.60 2.03
C ASN A 30 7.30 16.48 2.55
N VAL A 31 7.79 15.24 2.60
CA VAL A 31 7.01 14.05 2.92
C VAL A 31 7.59 13.34 4.14
N GLU A 32 6.70 12.77 4.94
CA GLU A 32 7.02 11.78 5.96
C GLU A 32 6.17 10.55 5.69
N ILE A 33 6.80 9.47 5.25
CA ILE A 33 6.12 8.19 5.08
C ILE A 33 5.75 7.66 6.47
N VAL A 34 4.47 7.53 6.75
CA VAL A 34 3.97 7.02 8.06
C VAL A 34 3.71 5.52 8.04
N GLY A 35 3.66 4.92 6.85
CA GLY A 35 3.53 3.49 6.63
C GLY A 35 3.15 3.15 5.21
N ILE A 36 3.24 1.87 4.88
CA ILE A 36 2.93 1.34 3.55
C ILE A 36 2.01 0.12 3.70
N THR A 37 0.97 0.06 2.87
CA THR A 37 0.14 -1.13 2.69
C THR A 37 0.33 -1.67 1.28
N THR A 38 0.36 -3.00 1.14
CA THR A 38 0.35 -3.63 -0.18
C THR A 38 -1.02 -4.19 -0.54
N VAL A 39 -1.34 -4.21 -1.82
CA VAL A 39 -2.63 -4.69 -2.34
C VAL A 39 -2.42 -5.60 -3.55
N PHE A 40 -3.47 -6.33 -3.91
CA PHE A 40 -3.57 -7.11 -5.15
C PHE A 40 -2.67 -8.35 -5.24
N LYS A 41 -3.32 -9.52 -5.32
CA LYS A 41 -2.69 -10.85 -5.43
C LYS A 41 -1.67 -11.12 -4.32
N ASN A 42 -0.38 -11.12 -4.62
CA ASN A 42 0.68 -11.60 -3.72
C ASN A 42 1.09 -10.56 -2.67
N THR A 43 0.14 -10.03 -1.90
CA THR A 43 0.36 -8.86 -1.02
C THR A 43 1.51 -9.06 -0.03
N ASN A 44 1.68 -10.27 0.51
CA ASN A 44 2.81 -10.59 1.38
C ASN A 44 4.16 -10.49 0.64
N GLU A 45 4.27 -11.11 -0.54
CA GLU A 45 5.47 -11.02 -1.40
C GLU A 45 5.80 -9.57 -1.78
N ARG A 46 4.76 -8.79 -2.12
CA ARG A 46 4.89 -7.35 -2.43
C ARG A 46 5.37 -6.58 -1.22
N ALA A 47 4.89 -6.89 -0.02
CA ALA A 47 5.31 -6.21 1.20
C ALA A 47 6.78 -6.49 1.53
N ARG A 48 7.27 -7.71 1.22
CA ARG A 48 8.69 -8.05 1.31
C ARG A 48 9.55 -7.25 0.35
N LEU A 49 9.08 -7.07 -0.89
CA LEU A 49 9.74 -6.19 -1.86
C LEU A 49 9.84 -4.75 -1.31
N VAL A 50 8.74 -4.23 -0.74
CA VAL A 50 8.72 -2.88 -0.14
C VAL A 50 9.73 -2.79 1.01
N LYS A 51 9.75 -3.75 1.93
CA LYS A 51 10.72 -3.77 3.05
C LYS A 51 12.16 -3.81 2.55
N LYS A 52 12.45 -4.58 1.48
CA LYS A 52 13.77 -4.61 0.85
C LYS A 52 14.14 -3.26 0.26
N LEU A 53 13.24 -2.62 -0.49
CA LEU A 53 13.46 -1.29 -1.06
C LEU A 53 13.78 -0.25 0.04
N LEU A 54 12.96 -0.20 1.08
CA LEU A 54 13.14 0.73 2.20
C LEU A 54 14.46 0.50 2.95
N SER A 55 14.97 -0.74 2.99
CA SER A 55 16.24 -1.05 3.63
C SER A 55 17.44 -0.36 2.96
N TYR A 56 17.40 -0.16 1.64
CA TYR A 56 18.43 0.60 0.93
C TYR A 56 18.43 2.08 1.28
N ALA A 57 17.26 2.64 1.61
CA ALA A 57 17.09 4.01 2.05
C ALA A 57 17.25 4.20 3.57
N GLN A 58 17.48 3.12 4.33
CA GLN A 58 17.51 3.11 5.80
C GLN A 58 16.24 3.69 6.44
N ILE A 59 15.09 3.46 5.80
CA ILE A 59 13.78 3.90 6.30
C ILE A 59 13.11 2.73 7.01
N ASP A 60 12.77 2.93 8.29
CA ASP A 60 12.00 1.95 9.07
C ASP A 60 10.61 2.48 9.38
N VAL A 61 9.66 2.11 8.53
CA VAL A 61 8.23 2.44 8.66
C VAL A 61 7.42 1.15 8.67
N PRO A 62 6.24 1.15 9.30
CA PRO A 62 5.36 -0.01 9.29
C PRO A 62 4.94 -0.37 7.86
N VAL A 63 5.12 -1.65 7.50
CA VAL A 63 4.63 -2.22 6.24
C VAL A 63 3.68 -3.35 6.56
N TYR A 64 2.46 -3.29 6.03
CA TYR A 64 1.43 -4.30 6.19
C TYR A 64 1.03 -4.89 4.84
N ALA A 65 0.90 -6.21 4.79
CA ALA A 65 0.22 -6.86 3.69
C ALA A 65 -1.29 -6.61 3.78
N GLY A 66 -1.87 -6.02 2.75
CA GLY A 66 -3.32 -5.83 2.64
C GLY A 66 -3.97 -6.97 1.87
N VAL A 67 -5.09 -6.65 1.22
CA VAL A 67 -5.98 -7.66 0.64
C VAL A 67 -5.54 -8.07 -0.76
N LYS A 68 -5.62 -9.38 -1.03
CA LYS A 68 -5.26 -9.95 -2.34
C LYS A 68 -6.34 -9.78 -3.41
N ASP A 69 -7.60 -9.75 -2.99
CA ASP A 69 -8.77 -9.84 -3.87
C ASP A 69 -9.42 -8.48 -4.13
N ALA A 70 -10.12 -8.38 -5.26
CA ALA A 70 -11.04 -7.29 -5.50
C ALA A 70 -12.23 -7.36 -4.51
N ILE A 71 -13.02 -6.29 -4.43
CA ILE A 71 -14.18 -6.24 -3.51
C ILE A 71 -15.16 -7.38 -3.77
N ASN A 72 -15.47 -7.65 -5.04
CA ASN A 72 -16.52 -8.60 -5.46
C ASN A 72 -15.99 -9.78 -6.28
N ARG A 73 -14.67 -10.01 -6.30
CA ARG A 73 -14.06 -11.05 -7.13
C ARG A 73 -12.78 -11.56 -6.50
N GLU A 74 -12.73 -12.87 -6.24
CA GLU A 74 -11.49 -13.56 -5.91
C GLU A 74 -10.57 -13.54 -7.13
N LEU A 75 -9.30 -13.23 -6.89
CA LEU A 75 -8.29 -13.18 -7.94
C LEU A 75 -7.40 -14.41 -7.82
N ASP A 76 -7.11 -15.03 -8.98
CA ASP A 76 -6.20 -16.16 -9.04
C ASP A 76 -4.82 -15.75 -8.50
N GLY A 77 -4.40 -16.43 -7.43
CA GLY A 77 -3.11 -16.23 -6.75
C GLY A 77 -2.02 -17.21 -7.20
N VAL A 78 -2.16 -17.80 -8.39
CA VAL A 78 -1.30 -18.92 -8.82
C VAL A 78 0.08 -18.43 -9.31
N SER A 79 0.22 -17.16 -9.68
CA SER A 79 1.47 -16.60 -10.18
C SER A 79 2.18 -15.82 -9.08
N ARG A 80 3.46 -16.11 -8.83
CA ARG A 80 4.34 -15.29 -7.98
C ARG A 80 4.40 -13.85 -8.48
N CYS A 81 4.73 -12.93 -7.57
CA CYS A 81 5.06 -11.56 -7.94
C CYS A 81 6.29 -11.54 -8.86
N MET A 82 6.23 -10.79 -9.96
CA MET A 82 7.21 -10.92 -11.07
C MET A 82 8.63 -10.54 -10.65
N MET A 83 8.76 -9.62 -9.69
CA MET A 83 10.06 -9.18 -9.16
C MET A 83 10.50 -9.94 -7.91
N TYR A 84 9.77 -10.99 -7.50
CA TYR A 84 10.06 -11.71 -6.27
C TYR A 84 11.23 -12.68 -6.43
N GLU A 85 12.29 -12.41 -5.68
CA GLU A 85 13.50 -13.23 -5.61
C GLU A 85 13.59 -14.00 -4.28
N LYS A 86 14.34 -15.12 -4.29
CA LYS A 86 14.45 -16.01 -3.12
C LYS A 86 15.01 -15.33 -1.86
N ASP A 87 15.81 -14.28 -2.02
CA ASP A 87 16.38 -13.57 -0.87
C ASP A 87 15.34 -12.77 -0.07
N LEU A 88 14.15 -12.55 -0.63
CA LEU A 88 13.01 -11.93 0.05
C LEU A 88 12.36 -12.83 1.10
N ASP A 89 12.65 -14.13 1.08
CA ASP A 89 12.18 -15.09 2.08
C ASP A 89 12.86 -14.85 3.45
N ASP A 90 13.92 -14.02 3.51
CA ASP A 90 14.54 -13.61 4.77
C ASP A 90 13.50 -12.93 5.69
N PRO A 91 13.34 -13.39 6.95
CA PRO A 91 12.40 -12.81 7.91
C PRO A 91 12.57 -11.31 8.14
N LYS A 92 13.74 -10.71 7.89
CA LYS A 92 13.93 -9.26 8.02
C LYS A 92 13.07 -8.44 7.04
N TYR A 93 12.65 -9.04 5.94
CA TYR A 93 11.76 -8.42 4.96
C TYR A 93 10.28 -8.73 5.21
N ALA A 94 9.94 -9.52 6.24
CA ALA A 94 8.56 -9.83 6.56
C ALA A 94 7.76 -8.56 6.90
N PRO A 95 6.52 -8.42 6.40
CA PRO A 95 5.61 -7.37 6.87
C PRO A 95 5.25 -7.58 8.35
N ILE A 96 4.73 -6.53 9.00
CA ILE A 96 4.34 -6.61 10.42
C ILE A 96 3.32 -7.72 10.66
N ASN A 97 2.41 -7.96 9.71
CA ASN A 97 1.37 -8.96 9.79
C ASN A 97 1.70 -10.25 9.01
N ASP A 98 2.98 -10.64 8.89
CA ASP A 98 3.38 -11.89 8.22
C ASP A 98 2.78 -13.16 8.88
N PHE A 99 2.44 -13.07 10.17
CA PHE A 99 1.76 -14.12 10.92
C PHE A 99 0.24 -14.20 10.66
N GLU A 100 -0.32 -13.23 9.93
CA GLU A 100 -1.76 -13.11 9.75
C GLU A 100 -2.28 -14.14 8.74
N LYS A 101 -3.24 -14.97 9.17
CA LYS A 101 -4.00 -15.84 8.27
C LYS A 101 -5.19 -15.13 7.62
N SER A 102 -5.64 -14.02 8.20
CA SER A 102 -6.85 -13.27 7.81
C SER A 102 -6.61 -12.29 6.65
N ASN A 103 -6.13 -12.78 5.50
CA ASN A 103 -6.18 -12.14 4.16
C ASN A 103 -6.07 -10.59 4.14
N GLY A 104 -5.19 -9.98 4.94
CA GLY A 104 -4.93 -8.53 4.95
C GLY A 104 -5.82 -7.68 5.87
N THR A 105 -6.55 -8.26 6.82
CA THR A 105 -7.44 -7.51 7.74
C THR A 105 -6.66 -6.53 8.61
N LEU A 106 -5.46 -6.88 9.05
CA LEU A 106 -4.59 -5.97 9.80
C LEU A 106 -4.07 -4.82 8.93
N GLY A 107 -3.85 -5.04 7.64
CA GLY A 107 -3.55 -3.95 6.68
C GLY A 107 -4.69 -2.95 6.56
N ILE A 108 -5.94 -3.42 6.47
CA ILE A 108 -7.12 -2.53 6.49
C ILE A 108 -7.21 -1.77 7.81
N GLN A 109 -7.00 -2.46 8.92
CA GLN A 109 -7.04 -1.82 10.24
C GLN A 109 -5.95 -0.75 10.38
N PHE A 110 -4.75 -1.01 9.87
CA PHE A 110 -3.66 -0.04 9.86
C PHE A 110 -4.00 1.26 9.12
N ILE A 111 -4.72 1.17 7.98
CA ILE A 111 -5.22 2.35 7.26
C ILE A 111 -6.21 3.14 8.12
N ILE A 112 -7.15 2.46 8.76
CA ILE A 112 -8.16 3.08 9.63
C ILE A 112 -7.50 3.75 10.84
N ASP A 113 -6.55 3.07 11.48
CA ASP A 113 -5.81 3.58 12.64
C ASP A 113 -4.97 4.80 12.26
N SER A 114 -4.33 4.77 11.09
CA SER A 114 -3.61 5.91 10.53
C SER A 114 -4.55 7.09 10.25
N ALA A 115 -5.71 6.84 9.65
CA ALA A 115 -6.73 7.87 9.42
C ALA A 115 -7.24 8.48 10.73
N GLN A 116 -7.44 7.67 11.77
CA GLN A 116 -7.86 8.14 13.09
C GLN A 116 -6.75 8.94 13.80
N LYS A 117 -5.48 8.53 13.64
CA LYS A 117 -4.32 9.17 14.27
C LYS A 117 -3.95 10.51 13.63
N TYR A 118 -3.91 10.56 12.30
CA TYR A 118 -3.39 11.71 11.57
C TYR A 118 -4.49 12.63 11.02
N GLY A 119 -5.73 12.13 10.85
CA GLY A 119 -6.87 12.93 10.41
C GLY A 119 -6.56 13.78 9.18
N GLN A 120 -6.82 15.09 9.27
CA GLN A 120 -6.65 16.03 8.16
C GLN A 120 -5.21 16.17 7.66
N ASP A 121 -4.22 15.74 8.45
CA ASP A 121 -2.82 15.74 8.05
C ASP A 121 -2.42 14.52 7.21
N LEU A 122 -3.28 13.49 7.16
CA LEU A 122 -3.03 12.28 6.38
C LEU A 122 -3.32 12.51 4.90
N THR A 123 -2.34 12.18 4.07
CA THR A 123 -2.53 11.91 2.65
C THR A 123 -2.34 10.42 2.40
N ILE A 124 -3.32 9.79 1.75
CA ILE A 124 -3.20 8.43 1.22
C ILE A 124 -2.79 8.54 -0.25
N LEU A 125 -1.66 7.95 -0.62
CA LEU A 125 -1.24 7.76 -2.00
C LEU A 125 -1.61 6.34 -2.42
N ALA A 126 -2.68 6.20 -3.20
CA ALA A 126 -3.19 4.91 -3.68
C ALA A 126 -2.73 4.69 -5.13
N ILE A 127 -1.68 3.89 -5.30
CA ILE A 127 -1.01 3.65 -6.58
C ILE A 127 -1.16 2.22 -7.10
N GLY A 128 -1.93 1.38 -6.39
CA GLY A 128 -2.43 0.10 -6.89
C GLY A 128 -3.97 0.01 -6.82
N PRO A 129 -4.55 -1.19 -7.04
CA PRO A 129 -5.99 -1.38 -6.99
C PRO A 129 -6.62 -0.98 -5.66
N LEU A 130 -7.75 -0.25 -5.71
CA LEU A 130 -8.35 0.42 -4.54
C LEU A 130 -9.04 -0.48 -3.50
N SER A 131 -8.75 -1.78 -3.49
CA SER A 131 -9.45 -2.77 -2.65
C SER A 131 -9.21 -2.55 -1.15
N ASN A 132 -7.99 -2.16 -0.76
CA ASN A 132 -7.68 -1.79 0.62
C ASN A 132 -8.47 -0.54 1.05
N ILE A 133 -8.39 0.51 0.23
CA ILE A 133 -9.04 1.80 0.49
C ILE A 133 -10.57 1.63 0.58
N ALA A 134 -11.16 0.90 -0.35
CA ALA A 134 -12.59 0.64 -0.35
C ALA A 134 -13.05 -0.12 0.89
N ARG A 135 -12.32 -1.15 1.33
CA ARG A 135 -12.63 -1.91 2.56
C ARG A 135 -12.46 -1.05 3.81
N ALA A 136 -11.46 -0.18 3.86
CA ALA A 136 -11.29 0.79 4.95
C ALA A 136 -12.49 1.76 5.03
N ILE A 137 -12.95 2.28 3.89
CA ILE A 137 -14.13 3.15 3.81
C ILE A 137 -15.41 2.40 4.23
N GLN A 138 -15.61 1.17 3.77
CA GLN A 138 -16.76 0.35 4.15
C GLN A 138 -16.79 0.05 5.65
N LYS A 139 -15.63 -0.26 6.24
CA LYS A 139 -15.51 -0.63 7.66
C LYS A 139 -15.61 0.58 8.60
N ALA A 140 -15.03 1.73 8.24
CA ALA A 140 -14.94 2.90 9.11
C ALA A 140 -15.19 4.22 8.35
N PRO A 141 -16.37 4.43 7.75
CA PRO A 141 -16.64 5.58 6.87
C PRO A 141 -16.47 6.93 7.59
N GLN A 142 -16.85 7.01 8.87
CA GLN A 142 -16.72 8.23 9.65
C GLN A 142 -15.28 8.58 10.01
N VAL A 143 -14.39 7.58 10.09
CA VAL A 143 -12.97 7.79 10.31
C VAL A 143 -12.32 8.22 9.00
N MET A 144 -12.61 7.50 7.91
CA MET A 144 -12.04 7.80 6.59
C MET A 144 -12.44 9.19 6.06
N ARG A 145 -13.61 9.73 6.44
CA ARG A 145 -14.00 11.12 6.12
C ARG A 145 -13.12 12.20 6.74
N LYS A 146 -12.33 11.87 7.75
CA LYS A 146 -11.46 12.83 8.45
C LYS A 146 -10.11 13.04 7.75
N ILE A 147 -9.74 12.17 6.81
CA ILE A 147 -8.46 12.26 6.13
C ILE A 147 -8.37 13.53 5.28
N GLY A 148 -7.18 14.09 5.15
CA GLY A 148 -6.99 15.30 4.36
C GLY A 148 -7.17 15.08 2.86
N LYS A 149 -6.55 14.02 2.32
CA LYS A 149 -6.56 13.75 0.87
C LYS A 149 -6.33 12.27 0.55
N ILE A 150 -6.97 11.82 -0.53
CA ILE A 150 -6.54 10.62 -1.28
C ILE A 150 -6.05 11.10 -2.64
N VAL A 151 -4.82 10.75 -3.00
CA VAL A 151 -4.25 10.93 -4.33
C VAL A 151 -4.14 9.55 -4.93
N LEU A 152 -4.77 9.33 -6.08
CA LEU A 152 -4.78 8.02 -6.73
C LEU A 152 -4.13 8.06 -8.11
N MET A 153 -3.42 6.99 -8.47
CA MET A 153 -3.06 6.68 -9.84
C MET A 153 -4.08 5.68 -10.38
N GLY A 154 -4.90 6.14 -11.33
CA GLY A 154 -5.81 5.27 -12.04
C GLY A 154 -6.81 6.01 -12.93
N GLY A 155 -7.47 5.24 -13.78
CA GLY A 155 -8.48 5.72 -14.73
C GLY A 155 -7.92 6.29 -16.03
N ALA A 156 -8.79 6.42 -17.03
CA ALA A 156 -8.46 6.97 -18.34
C ALA A 156 -9.51 8.00 -18.75
N TYR A 157 -9.16 9.29 -18.71
CA TYR A 157 -10.12 10.36 -19.03
C TYR A 157 -10.34 10.55 -20.54
N PHE A 158 -9.37 10.16 -21.36
CA PHE A 158 -9.38 10.39 -22.81
C PHE A 158 -9.70 9.14 -23.63
N ALA A 159 -9.87 7.97 -23.01
CA ALA A 159 -10.12 6.71 -23.69
C ALA A 159 -11.19 5.90 -22.96
N PRO A 160 -12.18 5.32 -23.65
CA PRO A 160 -13.24 4.51 -23.05
C PRO A 160 -12.76 3.07 -22.78
N ARG A 161 -11.64 2.93 -22.07
CA ARG A 161 -11.09 1.63 -21.66
C ARG A 161 -10.76 1.68 -20.18
N PRO A 162 -10.92 0.56 -19.46
CA PRO A 162 -10.43 0.47 -18.10
C PRO A 162 -8.91 0.67 -18.10
N GLU A 163 -8.46 1.52 -17.19
CA GLU A 163 -7.08 1.48 -16.70
C GLU A 163 -6.95 0.27 -15.76
N TRP A 164 -5.72 -0.15 -15.45
CA TRP A 164 -5.45 -1.39 -14.76
C TRP A 164 -5.91 -1.43 -13.29
N ASN A 165 -5.81 -0.31 -12.55
CA ASN A 165 -6.09 -0.23 -11.11
C ASN A 165 -7.59 -0.14 -10.74
#